data_AF-A0A8T7F4M8-F1
#
_entry.id   AF-A0A8T7F4M8-F1
#
_cell.length_a   1.000
_cell.length_b   1.000
_cell.length_c   1.000
_cell.angle_alpha   90.00
_cell.angle_beta   90.00
_cell.angle_gamma   90.00
#
_symmetry.space_group_name_H-M   'P 1'
#
loop_
_entity.id
_entity.type
_entity.pdbx_description
1 polymer ?
#
loop_
_entity_poly.entity_id
_entity_poly.type
_entity_poly.pdbx_seq_one_letter_code
_entity_poly.pdbx_strand_id
1 'polypeptide(L)'
;MALNQYGAVMTFAIELEAQLAEFYEQAAAATPNLAAELHSRAKASKSRSQKIEQSRRENVTEITLEPIDDLDEANYALDLSQYTPSNINAVEAVVQKFYTEASPKINVREARRVLERCLKEHSRLDPLA
;
A
#
# COMPACT_ATOMS: atom_id res chain seq x y z
N MET A 1 10.07 -11.67 0.17
CA MET A 1 10.66 -11.61 -1.19
C MET A 1 11.60 -10.41 -1.24
N ALA A 2 12.73 -10.48 -1.95
CA ALA A 2 13.58 -9.30 -2.11
C ALA A 2 12.90 -8.30 -3.05
N LEU A 3 12.70 -7.06 -2.62
CA LEU A 3 12.07 -6.01 -3.43
C LEU A 3 13.11 -5.29 -4.29
N ASN A 4 13.89 -6.06 -5.03
CA ASN A 4 15.10 -5.62 -5.71
C ASN A 4 14.91 -5.20 -7.17
N GLN A 5 13.67 -5.23 -7.67
CA GLN A 5 13.34 -4.86 -9.04
C GLN A 5 11.97 -4.18 -9.06
N TYR A 6 11.76 -3.31 -10.06
CA TYR A 6 10.48 -2.64 -10.29
C TYR A 6 9.27 -3.58 -10.19
N GLY A 7 9.33 -4.72 -10.88
CA GLY A 7 8.22 -5.67 -10.92
C GLY A 7 7.90 -6.26 -9.54
N ALA A 8 8.92 -6.52 -8.73
CA ALA A 8 8.76 -7.01 -7.36
C ALA A 8 8.11 -5.95 -6.46
N VAL A 9 8.57 -4.69 -6.53
CA VAL A 9 8.01 -3.57 -5.76
C VAL A 9 6.55 -3.33 -6.13
N MET A 10 6.23 -3.28 -7.42
CA MET A 10 4.85 -3.06 -7.88
C MET A 10 3.93 -4.21 -7.50
N THR A 11 4.41 -5.46 -7.59
CA THR A 11 3.64 -6.64 -7.17
C THR A 11 3.37 -6.62 -5.68
N PHE A 12 4.39 -6.32 -4.87
CA PHE A 12 4.23 -6.17 -3.44
C PHE A 12 3.23 -5.05 -3.08
N ALA A 13 3.31 -3.89 -3.74
CA ALA A 13 2.35 -2.80 -3.52
C ALA A 13 0.89 -3.19 -3.87
N ILE A 14 0.69 -3.97 -4.94
CA ILE A 14 -0.64 -4.49 -5.34
C ILE A 14 -1.18 -5.43 -4.26
N GLU A 15 -0.35 -6.36 -3.79
CA GLU A 15 -0.71 -7.35 -2.77
C GLU A 15 -0.98 -6.67 -1.42
N LEU A 16 -0.15 -5.70 -1.03
CA LEU A 16 -0.32 -4.90 0.17
C LEU A 16 -1.67 -4.19 0.19
N GLU A 17 -2.05 -3.50 -0.90
CA GLU A 17 -3.35 -2.83 -1.00
C GLU A 17 -4.54 -3.81 -1.05
N ALA A 18 -4.34 -5.01 -1.59
CA ALA A 18 -5.37 -6.05 -1.57
C ALA A 18 -5.58 -6.60 -0.14
N GLN A 19 -4.49 -6.86 0.58
CA GLN A 19 -4.53 -7.28 1.99
C GLN A 19 -5.17 -6.20 2.87
N LEU A 20 -4.82 -4.93 2.66
CA LEU A 20 -5.44 -3.80 3.38
C LEU A 20 -6.93 -3.69 3.10
N ALA A 21 -7.37 -3.91 1.85
CA ALA A 21 -8.78 -3.87 1.52
C ALA A 21 -9.55 -4.94 2.33
N GLU A 22 -9.04 -6.17 2.37
CA GLU A 22 -9.64 -7.24 3.16
C GLU A 22 -9.59 -6.96 4.67
N PHE A 23 -8.45 -6.49 5.17
CA PHE A 23 -8.27 -6.11 6.57
C PHE A 23 -9.29 -5.04 7.00
N TYR A 24 -9.50 -4.01 6.18
CA TYR A 24 -10.47 -2.95 6.48
C TYR A 24 -11.92 -3.45 6.47
N GLU A 25 -12.28 -4.37 5.59
CA GLU A 25 -13.61 -5.02 5.61
C GLU A 25 -13.81 -5.85 6.89
N GLN A 26 -12.80 -6.62 7.29
CA GLN A 26 -12.84 -7.43 8.52
C GLN A 26 -12.88 -6.54 9.78
N ALA A 27 -12.10 -5.46 9.79
CA ALA A 27 -12.11 -4.47 10.84
C ALA A 27 -13.47 -3.75 10.96
N ALA A 28 -14.12 -3.45 9.85
CA ALA A 28 -15.45 -2.83 9.84
C ALA A 28 -16.50 -3.75 10.52
N ALA A 29 -16.41 -5.06 10.30
CA ALA A 29 -17.27 -6.03 10.97
C ALA A 29 -17.00 -6.13 12.48
N ALA A 30 -15.74 -5.99 12.90
CA ALA A 30 -15.32 -6.06 14.31
C ALA A 30 -15.54 -4.75 15.09
N THR A 31 -15.61 -3.61 14.41
CA THR A 31 -15.79 -2.27 15.01
C THR A 31 -16.94 -1.51 14.33
N PRO A 32 -18.20 -1.81 14.70
CA PRO A 32 -19.38 -1.23 14.06
C PRO A 32 -19.45 0.31 14.12
N ASN A 33 -18.87 0.91 15.15
CA ASN A 33 -18.77 2.36 15.32
C ASN A 33 -17.87 3.05 14.29
N LEU A 34 -16.92 2.31 13.69
CA LEU A 34 -15.98 2.80 12.67
C LEU A 34 -16.25 2.21 11.28
N ALA A 35 -17.27 1.36 11.15
CA ALA A 35 -17.53 0.58 9.94
C ALA A 35 -17.64 1.45 8.68
N ALA A 36 -18.32 2.59 8.74
CA ALA A 36 -18.49 3.48 7.57
C ALA A 36 -17.14 4.00 7.04
N GLU A 37 -16.25 4.42 7.95
CA GLU A 37 -14.91 4.90 7.60
C GLU A 37 -14.04 3.74 7.09
N LEU A 38 -14.10 2.58 7.75
CA LEU A 38 -13.34 1.40 7.36
C LEU A 38 -13.76 0.84 5.99
N HIS A 39 -15.05 0.79 5.67
CA HIS A 39 -15.52 0.44 4.32
C HIS A 39 -15.04 1.45 3.25
N SER A 40 -15.00 2.74 3.60
CA SER A 40 -14.43 3.77 2.71
C SER A 40 -12.95 3.50 2.43
N ARG A 41 -12.16 3.19 3.47
CA ARG A 41 -10.75 2.81 3.36
C ARG A 41 -10.55 1.53 2.55
N ALA A 42 -11.37 0.51 2.76
CA ALA A 42 -11.35 -0.74 1.99
C ALA A 42 -11.55 -0.49 0.49
N LYS A 43 -12.57 0.31 0.14
CA LYS A 43 -12.86 0.69 -1.24
C LYS A 43 -11.72 1.50 -1.87
N ALA A 44 -11.13 2.44 -1.12
CA ALA A 44 -9.99 3.21 -1.57
C ALA A 44 -8.78 2.32 -1.83
N SER A 45 -8.52 1.36 -0.94
CA SER A 45 -7.45 0.37 -1.05
C SER A 45 -7.57 -0.48 -2.31
N LYS A 46 -8.78 -1.01 -2.57
CA LYS A 46 -9.08 -1.73 -3.82
C LYS A 46 -8.85 -0.87 -5.06
N SER A 47 -9.23 0.41 -5.01
CA SER A 47 -8.99 1.35 -6.12
C SER A 47 -7.50 1.62 -6.35
N ARG A 48 -6.70 1.75 -5.28
CA ARG A 48 -5.24 1.92 -5.39
C ARG A 48 -4.58 0.69 -5.99
N SER A 49 -4.91 -0.51 -5.50
CA SER A 49 -4.42 -1.78 -6.05
C SER A 49 -4.63 -1.87 -7.56
N GLN A 50 -5.84 -1.54 -8.05
CA GLN A 50 -6.15 -1.52 -9.50
C GLN A 50 -5.33 -0.49 -10.29
N LYS A 51 -5.14 0.72 -9.75
CA LYS A 51 -4.32 1.76 -10.41
C LYS A 51 -2.85 1.36 -10.48
N ILE A 52 -2.31 0.75 -9.42
CA ILE A 52 -0.93 0.26 -9.39
C ILE A 52 -0.77 -0.87 -10.40
N GLU A 53 -1.74 -1.80 -10.48
CA GLU A 53 -1.72 -2.87 -11.46
C GLU A 53 -1.76 -2.34 -12.90
N GLN A 54 -2.64 -1.39 -13.19
CA GLN A 54 -2.71 -0.74 -14.49
C GLN A 54 -1.37 -0.09 -14.85
N SER A 55 -0.80 0.70 -13.93
CA SER A 55 0.52 1.32 -14.11
C SER A 55 1.64 0.31 -14.31
N ARG A 56 1.57 -0.85 -13.64
CA ARG A 56 2.55 -1.94 -13.81
C ARG A 56 2.49 -2.51 -15.24
N ARG A 57 1.28 -2.70 -15.77
CA ARG A 57 1.05 -3.24 -17.12
C ARG A 57 1.45 -2.26 -18.22
N GLU A 58 1.10 -0.99 -18.05
CA GLU A 58 1.36 0.06 -19.05
C GLU A 58 2.85 0.40 -19.17
N ASN A 59 3.57 0.42 -18.05
CA ASN A 59 4.96 0.89 -18.04
C ASN A 59 6.00 -0.24 -18.03
N VAL A 60 5.60 -1.48 -18.28
CA VAL A 60 6.52 -2.64 -18.24
C VAL A 60 7.66 -2.52 -19.25
N THR A 61 7.43 -1.81 -20.35
CA THR A 61 8.40 -1.59 -21.43
C THR A 61 9.38 -0.46 -21.16
N GLU A 62 9.13 0.38 -20.15
CA GLU A 62 9.96 1.55 -19.81
C GLU A 62 10.96 1.28 -18.68
N ILE A 63 10.96 0.05 -18.15
CA ILE A 63 11.79 -0.34 -17.01
C ILE A 63 13.25 -0.46 -17.45
N THR A 64 14.15 0.29 -16.81
CA THR A 64 15.56 -0.12 -16.76
C THR A 64 15.72 -1.17 -15.67
N LEU A 65 16.42 -2.27 -15.98
CA LEU A 65 16.67 -3.42 -15.08
C LEU A 65 17.68 -3.08 -13.97
N GLU A 66 17.69 -1.83 -13.51
CA GLU A 66 18.53 -1.40 -12.40
C GLU A 66 18.02 -2.05 -11.11
N PRO A 67 18.91 -2.67 -10.33
CA PRO A 67 18.53 -3.22 -9.04
C PRO A 67 18.10 -2.10 -8.09
N ILE A 68 17.08 -2.38 -7.31
CA ILE A 68 16.64 -1.55 -6.19
C ILE A 68 17.32 -2.09 -4.93
N ASP A 69 18.19 -1.26 -4.35
CA ASP A 69 18.84 -1.59 -3.08
C ASP A 69 18.01 -1.09 -1.88
N ASP A 70 18.28 -1.65 -0.70
CA ASP A 70 17.72 -1.22 0.59
C ASP A 70 16.18 -1.24 0.67
N LEU A 71 15.51 -2.17 -0.01
CA LEU A 71 14.07 -2.41 0.14
C LEU A 71 13.83 -3.90 0.42
N ASP A 72 13.34 -4.19 1.63
CA ASP A 72 13.01 -5.54 2.08
C ASP A 72 11.57 -5.58 2.54
N GLU A 73 10.80 -6.52 1.99
CA GLU A 73 9.42 -6.80 2.37
C GLU A 73 9.25 -7.03 3.88
N ALA A 74 10.24 -7.66 4.53
CA ALA A 74 10.18 -7.94 5.98
C ALA A 74 10.06 -6.67 6.84
N ASN A 75 10.51 -5.52 6.32
CA ASN A 75 10.39 -4.22 7.00
C ASN A 75 8.98 -3.63 6.96
N TYR A 76 8.07 -4.24 6.19
CA TYR A 76 6.71 -3.77 5.97
C TYR A 76 5.66 -4.82 6.33
N ALA A 77 6.02 -5.80 7.16
CA ALA A 77 5.09 -6.79 7.67
C ALA A 77 3.96 -6.10 8.45
N LEU A 78 2.71 -6.40 8.08
CA LEU A 78 1.52 -5.85 8.72
C LEU A 78 1.00 -6.82 9.79
N ASP A 79 0.66 -6.32 10.97
CA ASP A 79 -0.13 -7.08 11.94
C ASP A 79 -1.63 -6.96 11.59
N LEU A 80 -2.12 -7.93 10.81
CA LEU A 80 -3.52 -7.99 10.38
C LEU A 80 -4.40 -8.80 11.34
N SER A 81 -3.88 -9.22 12.49
CA SER A 81 -4.59 -10.12 13.42
C SER A 81 -5.54 -9.41 14.38
N GLN A 82 -5.42 -8.09 14.51
CA GLN A 82 -6.17 -7.27 15.46
C GLN A 82 -6.90 -6.11 14.79
N TYR A 83 -8.11 -5.82 15.24
CA TYR A 83 -8.95 -4.76 14.68
C TYR A 83 -9.18 -3.60 15.65
N THR A 84 -8.23 -3.35 16.54
CA THR A 84 -8.29 -2.20 17.45
C THR A 84 -7.90 -0.91 16.70
N PRO A 85 -8.45 0.26 17.04
CA PRO A 85 -8.06 1.53 16.42
C PRO A 85 -6.53 1.77 16.46
N SER A 86 -5.89 1.44 17.58
CA SER A 86 -4.44 1.53 17.72
C SER A 86 -3.68 0.62 16.74
N ASN A 87 -4.14 -0.62 16.53
CA ASN A 87 -3.50 -1.52 15.58
C ASN A 87 -3.71 -1.05 14.14
N ILE A 88 -4.93 -0.61 13.81
CA ILE A 88 -5.25 -0.09 12.47
C ILE A 88 -4.37 1.13 12.15
N ASN A 89 -4.17 2.03 13.11
CA ASN A 89 -3.27 3.17 12.94
C ASN A 89 -1.80 2.74 12.78
N ALA A 90 -1.36 1.68 13.47
CA ALA A 90 -0.01 1.15 13.33
C ALA A 90 0.22 0.50 11.95
N VAL A 91 -0.74 -0.29 11.47
CA VAL A 91 -0.76 -0.85 10.11
C VAL A 91 -0.64 0.28 9.08
N GLU A 92 -1.45 1.32 9.22
CA GLU A 92 -1.44 2.47 8.32
C GLU A 92 -0.08 3.21 8.33
N ALA A 93 0.57 3.35 9.49
CA ALA A 93 1.90 3.93 9.58
C ALA A 93 2.98 3.10 8.84
N VAL A 94 2.89 1.77 8.90
CA VAL A 94 3.79 0.87 8.14
C VAL A 94 3.59 1.04 6.64
N VAL A 95 2.34 1.17 6.18
CA VAL A 95 2.00 1.38 4.77
C VAL A 95 2.53 2.74 4.27
N GLN A 96 2.36 3.80 5.05
CA GLN A 96 2.93 5.11 4.72
C GLN A 96 4.47 5.06 4.65
N LYS A 97 5.10 4.33 5.57
CA LYS A 97 6.56 4.11 5.53
C LYS A 97 6.96 3.40 4.22
N PHE A 98 6.27 2.33 3.84
CA PHE A 98 6.54 1.63 2.59
C PHE A 98 6.50 2.56 1.38
N TYR A 99 5.41 3.31 1.19
CA TYR A 99 5.32 4.20 0.03
C TYR A 99 6.32 5.36 0.07
N THR A 100 6.69 5.84 1.26
CA THR A 100 7.73 6.86 1.42
C THR A 100 9.10 6.36 0.96
N GLU A 101 9.45 5.11 1.29
CA GLU A 101 10.75 4.52 0.96
C GLU A 101 10.79 3.94 -0.46
N ALA A 102 9.67 3.39 -0.96
CA ALA A 102 9.60 2.72 -2.25
C ALA A 102 9.46 3.69 -3.43
N SER A 103 8.65 4.74 -3.30
CA SER A 103 8.35 5.64 -4.44
C SER A 103 9.61 6.26 -5.08
N PRO A 104 10.56 6.82 -4.31
CA PRO A 104 11.76 7.45 -4.88
C PRO A 104 12.66 6.46 -5.64
N LYS A 105 12.58 5.17 -5.32
CA LYS A 105 13.39 4.10 -5.92
C LYS A 105 12.84 3.59 -7.25
N ILE A 106 11.61 3.98 -7.62
CA ILE A 106 11.03 3.65 -8.92
C ILE A 106 11.56 4.60 -9.99
N ASN A 107 12.28 4.06 -10.97
CA ASN A 107 12.86 4.80 -12.11
C ASN A 107 11.82 5.25 -13.16
N VAL A 108 10.73 4.51 -13.32
CA VAL A 108 9.61 4.86 -14.19
C VAL A 108 8.80 6.00 -13.57
N ARG A 109 8.82 7.18 -14.21
CA ARG A 109 8.18 8.39 -13.68
C ARG A 109 6.70 8.21 -13.38
N GLU A 110 5.96 7.57 -14.27
CA GLU A 110 4.50 7.46 -14.11
C GLU A 110 4.11 6.47 -13.02
N ALA A 111 4.85 5.35 -12.91
CA ALA A 111 4.68 4.44 -11.79
C ALA A 111 5.08 5.07 -10.45
N ARG A 112 6.18 5.83 -10.40
CA ARG A 112 6.57 6.62 -9.23
C ARG A 112 5.43 7.53 -8.76
N ARG A 113 4.83 8.28 -9.69
CA ARG A 113 3.70 9.18 -9.39
C ARG A 113 2.48 8.45 -8.85
N VAL A 114 2.23 7.23 -9.30
CA VAL A 114 1.14 6.40 -8.76
C VAL A 114 1.43 6.03 -7.29
N LEU A 115 2.65 5.63 -6.97
CA LEU A 115 3.04 5.34 -5.58
C LEU A 115 3.04 6.60 -4.68
N GLU A 116 3.54 7.74 -5.18
CA GLU A 116 3.48 9.03 -4.47
C GLU A 116 2.03 9.46 -4.20
N ARG A 117 1.13 9.19 -5.14
CA ARG A 117 -0.30 9.46 -4.97
C ARG A 117 -0.90 8.54 -3.90
N CYS A 118 -0.52 7.26 -3.86
CA CYS A 118 -0.96 6.35 -2.81
C CYS A 118 -0.50 6.83 -1.43
N LEU A 119 0.78 7.24 -1.29
CA LEU A 119 1.29 7.87 -0.06
C LEU A 119 0.44 9.06 0.38
N LYS A 120 0.12 9.97 -0.56
CA LYS A 120 -0.68 11.16 -0.27
C LYS A 120 -2.13 10.84 0.14
N GLU A 121 -2.70 9.78 -0.42
CA GLU A 121 -4.04 9.31 -0.06
C GLU A 121 -4.04 8.70 1.35
N HIS A 122 -3.02 7.90 1.68
CA HIS A 122 -2.80 7.32 3.01
C HIS A 122 -2.50 8.37 4.09
N SER A 123 -1.64 9.35 3.80
CA SER A 123 -1.30 10.43 4.73
C SER A 123 -2.46 11.39 5.04
N ARG A 124 -3.59 11.27 4.32
CA ARG A 124 -4.82 12.05 4.55
C ARG A 124 -5.84 11.30 5.39
N LEU A 125 -5.59 10.03 5.71
CA LEU A 125 -6.44 9.27 6.60
C LEU A 125 -6.22 9.75 8.03
N ASP A 126 -7.29 10.21 8.66
CA ASP A 126 -7.22 10.60 10.06
C ASP A 126 -7.00 9.37 10.95
N PRO A 127 -6.15 9.46 11.99
CA PRO A 127 -6.02 8.39 12.96
C PRO A 127 -7.38 8.05 13.60
N LEU A 128 -7.67 6.75 13.71
CA LEU A 128 -8.89 6.27 14.37
C LEU A 128 -8.75 6.43 15.90
N ALA A 129 -9.82 6.89 16.55
CA ALA A 129 -9.92 7.09 18.00
C ALA A 129 -10.56 5.89 18.70
#